data_AF-A0A9N9SMD9-F1
#
_entry.id   AF-A0A9N9SMD9-F1
#
_cell.length_a   1.000
_cell.length_b   1.000
_cell.length_c   1.000
_cell.angle_alpha   90.00
_cell.angle_beta   90.00
_cell.angle_gamma   90.00
#
_symmetry.space_group_name_H-M   'P 1'
#
loop_
_entity.id
_entity.type
_entity.pdbx_description
1 polymer ?
#
loop_
_entity_poly.entity_id
_entity_poly.type
_entity_poly.pdbx_seq_one_letter_code
_entity_poly.pdbx_strand_id
1 'polypeptide(L)'
;MLQIPQYVLENLRCSICGSYLSSKPLMIRAENKQVCGKCYKLLPAYEKEKCVRQIGLESVAEVLVFPCRYNTQGCPYKFKWCEDKEHEATCPYRSLMSLSTDSSRYCNIDDIYNDSQSSYGSELHCETPQVKATFSYKIKDKTSEMKNLSYTLDIKGNCDNTLVIKNTNTEEAEEVELKMDGTVFLGSKPELLFSDITATPVSSHNIYETLRTYDTREAVCLQCGKIPNHTDYPIIGQNECLKYKSNLCVHCVKQLEKEAKTLCKNHKKGCRETLDFDSAHNHETNCQFNDYKCILEPCNVNSTLFNLKEHIKNEHSSEIFLTNEFNKRLTSKDDVFVVFCYGNIFKCVYFYYKSFVELTVTYIGSSDEAVKFFYEVIVNIKGYVISKRSKCTNLNTAMLDKGITFEKSELVGAADKRLNVEATIRIINKK
;
A
#
# COMPACT_ATOMS: atom_id res chain seq x y z
N MET A 1 -9.11 -23.15 -20.61
CA MET A 1 -9.04 -22.28 -19.43
C MET A 1 -10.40 -22.27 -18.76
N LEU A 2 -10.46 -22.29 -17.44
CA LEU A 2 -11.72 -22.44 -16.70
C LEU A 2 -12.37 -21.09 -16.44
N GLN A 3 -13.65 -20.94 -16.81
CA GLN A 3 -14.43 -19.77 -16.43
C GLN A 3 -14.91 -19.92 -15.00
N ILE A 4 -14.75 -18.85 -14.21
CA ILE A 4 -15.17 -18.82 -12.81
C ILE A 4 -16.66 -18.49 -12.76
N PRO A 5 -17.51 -19.30 -12.08
CA PRO A 5 -18.89 -18.94 -11.83
C PRO A 5 -19.03 -17.62 -11.08
N GLN A 6 -20.07 -16.84 -11.38
CA GLN A 6 -20.26 -15.48 -10.85
C GLN A 6 -20.28 -15.43 -9.30
N TYR A 7 -20.95 -16.38 -8.65
CA TYR A 7 -21.00 -16.45 -7.18
C TYR A 7 -19.62 -16.75 -6.54
N VAL A 8 -18.73 -17.43 -7.27
CA VAL A 8 -17.34 -17.65 -6.82
C VAL A 8 -16.52 -16.37 -7.01
N LEU A 9 -16.71 -15.66 -8.12
CA LEU A 9 -16.06 -14.37 -8.38
C LEU A 9 -16.40 -13.32 -7.31
N GLU A 10 -17.61 -13.35 -6.76
CA GLU A 10 -18.04 -12.47 -5.67
C GLU A 10 -17.28 -12.71 -4.37
N ASN A 11 -16.86 -13.96 -4.13
CA ASN A 11 -16.05 -14.34 -2.98
C ASN A 11 -14.54 -14.16 -3.23
N LEU A 12 -14.10 -14.14 -4.50
CA LEU A 12 -12.70 -13.92 -4.89
C LEU A 12 -12.40 -12.43 -5.07
N ARG A 13 -12.67 -11.62 -4.04
CA ARG A 13 -12.44 -10.17 -4.04
C ARG A 13 -11.41 -9.75 -2.99
N CYS A 14 -10.65 -8.72 -3.34
CA CYS A 14 -9.75 -8.08 -2.41
C CYS A 14 -10.56 -7.28 -1.36
N SER A 15 -10.28 -7.50 -0.09
CA SER A 15 -10.90 -6.78 1.03
C SER A 15 -10.54 -5.29 1.09
N ILE A 16 -9.54 -4.84 0.31
CA ILE A 16 -9.07 -3.45 0.28
C ILE A 16 -9.70 -2.70 -0.90
N CYS A 17 -9.51 -3.19 -2.12
CA CYS A 17 -9.99 -2.49 -3.32
C CYS A 17 -11.30 -3.03 -3.90
N GLY A 18 -11.86 -4.10 -3.34
CA GLY A 18 -13.08 -4.75 -3.83
C GLY A 18 -12.98 -5.40 -5.21
N SER A 19 -11.81 -5.31 -5.87
CA SER A 19 -11.55 -5.89 -7.19
C SER A 19 -11.27 -7.39 -7.09
N TYR A 20 -11.41 -8.10 -8.20
CA TYR A 20 -11.10 -9.53 -8.25
C TYR A 20 -9.64 -9.81 -7.89
N LEU A 21 -9.38 -11.00 -7.33
CA LEU A 21 -8.04 -11.47 -6.99
C LEU A 21 -7.23 -11.92 -8.22
N SER A 22 -7.13 -11.05 -9.22
CA SER A 22 -6.54 -11.31 -10.54
C SER A 22 -5.02 -11.18 -10.61
N SER A 23 -4.34 -10.83 -9.51
CA SER A 23 -2.92 -10.47 -9.53
C SER A 23 -2.14 -11.07 -8.35
N LYS A 24 -0.96 -11.64 -8.63
CA LYS A 24 -0.01 -12.12 -7.63
C LYS A 24 0.77 -11.00 -6.92
N PRO A 25 1.20 -11.20 -5.65
CA PRO A 25 0.86 -12.34 -4.78
C PRO A 25 -0.57 -12.24 -4.21
N LEU A 26 -1.20 -13.37 -3.88
CA LEU A 26 -2.43 -13.40 -3.09
C LEU A 26 -2.08 -13.56 -1.62
N MET A 27 -2.55 -12.63 -0.81
CA MET A 27 -2.24 -12.56 0.60
C MET A 27 -3.50 -12.69 1.44
N ILE A 28 -3.41 -13.29 2.61
CA ILE A 28 -4.49 -13.32 3.62
C ILE A 28 -3.99 -12.62 4.89
N ARG A 29 -4.78 -11.68 5.39
CA ARG A 29 -4.56 -11.02 6.70
C ARG A 29 -5.22 -11.86 7.80
N ALA A 30 -5.01 -11.44 9.05
CA ALA A 30 -5.87 -11.83 10.16
C ALA A 30 -7.36 -11.62 9.79
N GLU A 31 -8.25 -12.44 10.35
CA GLU A 31 -9.70 -12.44 10.08
C GLU A 31 -10.10 -12.92 8.66
N ASN A 32 -9.25 -13.71 8.00
CA ASN A 32 -9.51 -14.28 6.67
C ASN A 32 -9.73 -13.25 5.55
N LYS A 33 -9.23 -12.02 5.71
CA LYS A 33 -9.34 -10.95 4.70
C LYS A 33 -8.31 -11.14 3.58
N GLN A 34 -8.79 -11.39 2.36
CA GLN A 34 -7.94 -11.62 1.20
C GLN A 34 -7.48 -10.30 0.56
N VAL A 35 -6.20 -10.19 0.22
CA VAL A 35 -5.57 -8.99 -0.35
C VAL A 35 -4.90 -9.36 -1.68
N CYS A 36 -5.24 -8.62 -2.74
CA CYS A 36 -4.62 -8.82 -4.05
C CYS A 36 -3.19 -8.28 -4.08
N GLY A 37 -2.39 -8.77 -5.04
CA GLY A 37 -0.99 -8.37 -5.17
C GLY A 37 -0.79 -6.88 -5.42
N LYS A 38 -1.73 -6.20 -6.07
CA LYS A 38 -1.67 -4.75 -6.27
C LYS A 38 -1.81 -3.99 -4.93
N CYS A 39 -2.78 -4.35 -4.10
CA CYS A 39 -2.98 -3.72 -2.79
C CYS A 39 -1.88 -4.10 -1.79
N TYR A 40 -1.42 -5.35 -1.82
CA TYR A 40 -0.32 -5.80 -0.96
C TYR A 40 0.93 -4.94 -1.13
N LYS A 41 1.29 -4.55 -2.36
CA LYS A 41 2.45 -3.67 -2.61
C LYS A 41 2.34 -2.31 -1.91
N LEU A 42 1.12 -1.80 -1.80
CA LEU A 42 0.82 -0.51 -1.17
C LEU A 42 0.75 -0.59 0.37
N LEU A 43 0.69 -1.80 0.95
CA LEU A 43 0.66 -1.94 2.40
C LEU A 43 1.98 -1.50 3.03
N PRO A 44 1.94 -0.85 4.22
CA PRO A 44 3.14 -0.56 4.99
C PRO A 44 3.80 -1.85 5.50
N ALA A 45 5.11 -1.79 5.76
CA ALA A 45 5.93 -2.97 6.08
C ALA A 45 5.37 -3.78 7.28
N TYR A 46 4.95 -3.10 8.35
CA TYR A 46 4.40 -3.74 9.55
C TYR A 46 3.06 -4.48 9.30
N GLU A 47 2.31 -4.12 8.26
CA GLU A 47 1.11 -4.87 7.86
C GLU A 47 1.46 -6.04 6.94
N LYS A 48 2.48 -5.88 6.08
CA LYS A 48 2.97 -6.94 5.21
C LYS A 48 3.45 -8.15 6.01
N GLU A 49 4.12 -7.92 7.14
CA GLU A 49 4.57 -8.98 8.05
C GLU A 49 3.42 -9.80 8.66
N LYS A 50 2.21 -9.25 8.72
CA LYS A 50 1.01 -9.94 9.23
C LYS A 50 0.24 -10.68 8.12
N CYS A 51 0.73 -10.65 6.89
CA CYS A 51 0.08 -11.27 5.75
C CYS A 51 0.72 -12.62 5.44
N VAL A 52 -0.11 -13.64 5.22
CA VAL A 52 0.35 -14.97 4.76
C VAL A 52 0.05 -15.11 3.27
N ARG A 53 1.03 -15.56 2.48
CA ARG A 53 0.83 -15.78 1.05
C ARG A 53 0.06 -17.08 0.80
N GLN A 54 -0.96 -17.04 -0.05
CA GLN A 54 -1.83 -18.17 -0.36
C GLN A 54 -1.36 -18.94 -1.61
N ILE A 55 -0.19 -19.57 -1.53
CA ILE A 55 0.46 -20.24 -2.67
C ILE A 55 -0.46 -21.26 -3.36
N GLY A 56 -1.21 -22.06 -2.59
CA GLY A 56 -2.15 -23.03 -3.17
C GLY A 56 -3.27 -22.39 -3.99
N LEU A 57 -3.80 -21.24 -3.55
CA LEU A 57 -4.81 -20.49 -4.29
C LEU A 57 -4.22 -19.86 -5.55
N GLU A 58 -2.97 -19.38 -5.48
CA GLU A 58 -2.25 -18.89 -6.65
C GLU A 58 -2.11 -19.97 -7.73
N SER A 59 -1.71 -21.20 -7.36
CA SER A 59 -1.61 -22.32 -8.31
C SER A 59 -2.95 -22.69 -8.95
N VAL A 60 -4.05 -22.60 -8.20
CA VAL A 60 -5.40 -22.79 -8.77
C VAL A 60 -5.75 -21.62 -9.70
N ALA A 61 -5.43 -20.38 -9.32
CA ALA A 61 -5.76 -19.19 -10.08
C ALA A 61 -5.07 -19.15 -11.45
N GLU A 62 -3.87 -19.74 -11.60
CA GLU A 62 -3.15 -19.83 -12.88
C GLU A 62 -3.94 -20.49 -14.02
N VAL A 63 -4.88 -21.38 -13.72
CA VAL A 63 -5.72 -22.04 -14.73
C VAL A 63 -7.08 -21.37 -14.96
N LEU A 64 -7.37 -20.30 -14.20
CA LEU A 64 -8.63 -19.55 -14.26
C LEU A 64 -8.54 -18.34 -15.19
N VAL A 65 -9.70 -17.92 -15.68
CA VAL A 65 -9.88 -16.65 -16.42
C VAL A 65 -10.66 -15.67 -15.55
N PHE A 66 -10.11 -14.47 -15.38
CA PHE A 66 -10.73 -13.40 -14.63
C PHE A 66 -11.36 -12.38 -15.58
N PRO A 67 -12.55 -11.84 -15.25
CA PRO A 67 -13.10 -10.71 -15.97
C PRO A 67 -12.32 -9.43 -15.63
N CYS A 68 -12.34 -8.46 -16.55
CA CYS A 68 -11.83 -7.13 -16.31
C CYS A 68 -12.47 -6.51 -15.04
N ARG A 69 -11.70 -5.75 -14.26
CA ARG A 69 -12.27 -5.03 -13.10
C ARG A 69 -13.40 -4.06 -13.47
N TYR A 70 -13.44 -3.61 -14.73
CA TYR A 70 -14.48 -2.75 -15.30
C TYR A 70 -15.64 -3.56 -15.94
N ASN A 71 -15.74 -4.86 -15.67
CA ASN A 71 -16.84 -5.70 -16.19
C ASN A 71 -18.22 -5.21 -15.74
N THR A 72 -18.33 -4.63 -14.54
CA THR A 72 -19.58 -3.99 -14.07
C THR A 72 -19.98 -2.76 -14.88
N GLN A 73 -19.02 -2.16 -15.59
CA GLN A 73 -19.25 -1.03 -16.50
C GLN A 73 -19.48 -1.49 -17.94
N GLY A 74 -19.55 -2.81 -18.17
CA GLY A 74 -19.80 -3.39 -19.48
C GLY A 74 -18.55 -3.84 -20.23
N CYS A 75 -17.35 -3.82 -19.63
CA CYS A 75 -16.17 -4.36 -20.29
C CYS A 75 -16.27 -5.89 -20.44
N PRO A 76 -16.36 -6.44 -21.67
CA PRO A 76 -16.54 -7.88 -21.87
C PRO A 76 -15.22 -8.66 -21.79
N TYR A 77 -14.09 -7.97 -21.63
CA TYR A 77 -12.77 -8.57 -21.71
C TYR A 77 -12.48 -9.46 -20.51
N LYS A 78 -11.91 -10.64 -20.80
CA LYS A 78 -11.47 -11.62 -19.81
C LYS A 78 -10.02 -11.98 -20.10
N PHE A 79 -9.20 -12.15 -19.07
CA PHE A 79 -7.77 -12.45 -19.18
C PHE A 79 -7.37 -13.59 -18.27
N LYS A 80 -6.22 -14.23 -18.54
CA LYS A 80 -5.60 -15.15 -17.60
C LYS A 80 -5.19 -14.41 -16.34
N TRP A 81 -5.11 -15.15 -15.25
CA TRP A 81 -4.59 -14.63 -14.01
C TRP A 81 -3.19 -14.00 -14.19
N CYS A 82 -2.99 -12.81 -13.63
CA CYS A 82 -1.82 -11.94 -13.78
C CYS A 82 -1.58 -11.28 -15.16
N GLU A 83 -2.47 -11.45 -16.14
CA GLU A 83 -2.41 -10.76 -17.45
C GLU A 83 -3.34 -9.53 -17.50
N ASP A 84 -3.76 -9.02 -16.34
CA ASP A 84 -4.75 -7.95 -16.22
C ASP A 84 -4.21 -6.56 -16.56
N LYS A 85 -2.92 -6.32 -16.31
CA LYS A 85 -2.30 -4.99 -16.39
C LYS A 85 -2.39 -4.33 -17.76
N GLU A 86 -2.08 -5.05 -18.84
CA GLU A 86 -2.01 -4.50 -20.19
C GLU A 86 -3.38 -3.99 -20.66
N HIS A 87 -4.41 -4.81 -20.43
CA HIS A 87 -5.78 -4.46 -20.75
C HIS A 87 -6.31 -3.37 -19.82
N GLU A 88 -6.17 -3.49 -18.49
CA GLU A 88 -6.74 -2.50 -17.56
C GLU A 88 -6.14 -1.10 -17.73
N ALA A 89 -4.88 -1.00 -18.16
CA ALA A 89 -4.24 0.28 -18.44
C ALA A 89 -4.89 1.02 -19.61
N THR A 90 -5.37 0.27 -20.61
CA THR A 90 -5.90 0.76 -21.90
C THR A 90 -7.40 0.52 -22.07
N CYS A 91 -8.07 0.02 -21.03
CA CYS A 91 -9.48 -0.39 -21.10
C CYS A 91 -10.37 0.83 -21.42
N PRO A 92 -11.17 0.80 -22.49
CA PRO A 92 -12.05 1.92 -22.86
C PRO A 92 -13.07 2.27 -21.75
N TYR A 93 -13.46 1.26 -20.97
CA TYR A 93 -14.43 1.41 -19.88
C TYR A 93 -13.82 2.09 -18.65
N ARG A 94 -12.49 2.20 -18.55
CA ARG A 94 -11.80 2.88 -17.44
C ARG A 94 -12.24 4.33 -17.28
N SER A 95 -12.42 5.05 -18.39
CA SER A 95 -12.68 6.49 -18.40
C SER A 95 -14.14 6.87 -18.14
N LEU A 96 -15.06 5.92 -18.08
CA LEU A 96 -16.49 6.21 -17.89
C LEU A 96 -16.85 6.60 -16.44
N MET A 97 -15.93 6.45 -15.47
CA MET A 97 -16.16 6.90 -14.10
C MET A 97 -16.03 8.42 -13.89
N SER A 98 -15.44 9.18 -14.82
CA SER A 98 -15.16 10.60 -14.59
C SER A 98 -16.19 11.59 -15.15
N LEU A 99 -17.25 11.13 -15.83
CA LEU A 99 -18.18 12.01 -16.55
C LEU A 99 -19.64 11.96 -16.10
N SER A 100 -20.02 11.14 -15.12
CA SER A 100 -21.37 11.21 -14.56
C SER A 100 -21.44 12.24 -13.41
N THR A 101 -21.22 13.51 -13.74
CA THR A 101 -21.87 14.58 -12.96
C THR A 101 -23.32 14.66 -13.43
N ASP A 102 -24.22 14.11 -12.61
CA ASP A 102 -25.68 14.33 -12.69
C ASP A 102 -25.96 15.84 -12.67
N SER A 103 -25.94 16.44 -13.85
CA SER A 103 -26.25 17.85 -14.11
C SER A 103 -27.53 17.95 -14.95
N SER A 104 -28.53 17.12 -14.62
CA SER A 104 -29.90 17.33 -15.05
C SER A 104 -30.73 17.95 -13.92
N ARG A 105 -30.45 19.22 -13.61
CA ARG A 105 -31.43 20.13 -13.00
C ARG A 105 -31.35 21.47 -13.73
N TYR A 106 -32.37 21.71 -14.54
CA TYR A 106 -32.82 22.96 -15.16
C TYR A 106 -31.99 24.22 -14.88
N CYS A 107 -31.38 24.77 -15.92
CA CYS A 107 -31.27 26.22 -16.09
C CYS A 107 -31.95 26.56 -17.41
N ASN A 108 -33.12 27.21 -17.34
CA ASN A 108 -33.69 27.93 -18.47
C ASN A 108 -32.72 29.06 -18.82
N ILE A 109 -32.20 29.06 -20.04
CA ILE A 109 -31.59 30.21 -20.67
C ILE A 109 -32.71 30.90 -21.44
N ASP A 110 -33.37 31.84 -20.78
CA ASP A 110 -34.18 32.89 -21.39
C ASP A 110 -34.35 33.95 -20.29
N ASP A 111 -33.39 34.88 -20.20
CA ASP A 111 -33.55 36.25 -19.67
C ASP A 111 -32.16 36.90 -19.52
N ILE A 112 -31.57 37.28 -20.66
CA ILE A 112 -30.56 38.35 -20.70
C ILE A 112 -30.89 39.23 -21.90
N TYR A 113 -31.70 40.27 -21.69
CA TYR A 113 -31.54 41.54 -22.39
C TYR A 113 -32.24 42.68 -21.61
N ASN A 114 -31.50 43.79 -21.44
CA ASN A 114 -31.84 45.02 -20.72
C ASN A 114 -31.68 44.87 -19.18
N ASP A 115 -30.95 45.71 -18.46
CA ASP A 115 -30.87 47.15 -18.61
C ASP A 115 -29.59 47.73 -17.99
N SER A 116 -29.29 48.94 -18.41
CA SER A 116 -28.11 49.73 -18.10
C SER A 116 -28.32 50.66 -16.89
N GLN A 117 -27.19 51.05 -16.26
CA GLN A 117 -27.02 52.16 -15.31
C GLN A 117 -27.66 52.04 -13.91
N SER A 118 -26.84 51.99 -12.86
CA SER A 118 -26.68 53.11 -11.93
C SER A 118 -25.67 52.81 -10.82
N SER A 119 -24.96 53.86 -10.43
CA SER A 119 -24.14 54.00 -9.24
C SER A 119 -25.00 54.12 -7.99
N TYR A 120 -24.65 53.43 -6.89
CA TYR A 120 -24.48 53.97 -5.53
C TYR A 120 -24.17 52.80 -4.58
N GLY A 121 -23.27 53.04 -3.62
CA GLY A 121 -22.87 52.08 -2.61
C GLY A 121 -24.06 51.57 -1.80
N SER A 122 -24.11 50.26 -1.61
CA SER A 122 -24.98 49.60 -0.65
C SER A 122 -24.19 48.45 -0.04
N GLU A 123 -24.10 48.49 1.28
CA GLU A 123 -23.61 47.39 2.10
C GLU A 123 -24.41 46.13 1.76
N LEU A 124 -23.70 45.04 1.44
CA LEU A 124 -24.30 43.73 1.24
C LEU A 124 -24.83 43.23 2.59
N HIS A 125 -26.09 43.54 2.89
CA HIS A 125 -26.88 42.73 3.80
C HIS A 125 -27.19 41.40 3.11
N CYS A 126 -26.36 40.39 3.38
CA CYS A 126 -26.74 39.01 3.14
C CYS A 126 -27.86 38.65 4.12
N GLU A 127 -29.10 38.64 3.64
CA GLU A 127 -30.15 37.87 4.32
C GLU A 127 -29.71 36.40 4.32
N THR A 128 -29.50 35.85 5.52
CA THR A 128 -29.06 34.46 5.67
C THR A 128 -30.17 33.53 5.18
N PRO A 129 -29.84 32.49 4.38
CA PRO A 129 -30.83 31.56 3.91
C PRO A 129 -31.40 30.76 5.09
N GLN A 130 -32.69 30.96 5.39
CA GLN A 130 -33.44 30.06 6.27
C GLN A 130 -33.71 28.77 5.49
N VAL A 131 -33.03 27.69 5.85
CA VAL A 131 -33.35 26.35 5.35
C VAL A 131 -34.31 25.70 6.34
N LYS A 132 -35.57 25.57 5.94
CA LYS A 132 -36.58 24.85 6.72
C LYS A 132 -36.74 23.45 6.15
N ALA A 133 -36.36 22.44 6.93
CA ALA A 133 -36.54 21.04 6.56
C ALA A 133 -37.57 20.40 7.50
N THR A 134 -38.62 19.81 6.93
CA THR A 134 -39.66 19.10 7.69
C THR A 134 -39.54 17.61 7.39
N PHE A 135 -39.48 16.80 8.44
CA PHE A 135 -39.42 15.35 8.31
C PHE A 135 -40.62 14.72 9.01
N SER A 136 -41.15 13.66 8.41
CA SER A 136 -42.26 12.89 8.97
C SER A 136 -41.86 11.43 9.03
N TYR A 137 -42.07 10.80 10.18
CA TYR A 137 -41.82 9.38 10.37
C TYR A 137 -42.92 8.75 11.22
N LYS A 138 -43.11 7.44 11.07
CA LYS A 138 -44.13 6.66 11.78
C LYS A 138 -43.44 5.81 12.84
N ILE A 139 -43.83 5.99 14.09
CA ILE A 139 -43.36 5.16 15.20
C ILE A 139 -44.47 4.16 15.54
N LYS A 140 -44.09 2.91 15.80
CA LYS A 140 -45.00 1.87 16.26
C LYS A 140 -44.92 1.78 17.77
N ASP A 141 -45.95 2.24 18.45
CA ASP A 141 -46.08 2.10 19.90
C ASP A 141 -46.49 0.65 20.26
N LYS A 142 -46.10 0.18 21.45
CA LYS A 142 -46.44 -1.15 21.98
C LYS A 142 -47.94 -1.37 22.14
N THR A 143 -48.76 -0.31 22.06
CA THR A 143 -50.22 -0.34 22.17
C THR A 143 -50.96 -0.46 20.83
N SER A 144 -50.26 -0.71 19.71
CA SER A 144 -50.84 -1.03 18.38
C SER A 144 -51.48 0.12 17.60
N GLU A 145 -51.58 1.34 18.13
CA GLU A 145 -52.02 2.50 17.35
C GLU A 145 -50.83 3.26 16.74
N MET A 146 -50.84 3.44 15.43
CA MET A 146 -49.85 4.27 14.72
C MET A 146 -50.17 5.75 14.95
N LYS A 147 -49.41 6.42 15.82
CA LYS A 147 -49.43 7.88 15.92
C LYS A 147 -48.42 8.48 14.96
N ASN A 148 -48.86 9.45 14.16
CA ASN A 148 -47.97 10.25 13.32
C ASN A 148 -47.36 11.35 14.20
N LEU A 149 -46.05 11.32 14.41
CA LEU A 149 -45.32 12.43 15.02
C LEU A 149 -44.65 13.23 13.89
N SER A 150 -44.96 14.53 13.80
CA SER A 150 -44.26 15.45 12.90
C SER A 150 -43.32 16.32 13.72
N TYR A 151 -42.04 16.32 13.36
CA TYR A 151 -41.06 17.23 13.94
C TYR A 151 -40.70 18.28 12.89
N THR A 152 -40.74 19.55 13.29
CA THR A 152 -40.27 20.65 12.44
C THR A 152 -38.92 21.09 12.99
N LEU A 153 -37.86 20.90 12.21
CA LEU A 153 -36.52 21.38 12.57
C LEU A 153 -36.33 22.77 11.97
N ASP A 154 -36.42 23.80 12.81
CA ASP A 154 -36.09 25.17 12.42
C ASP A 154 -34.60 25.42 12.68
N ILE A 155 -33.78 25.39 11.63
CA ILE A 155 -32.37 25.76 11.72
C ILE A 155 -32.30 27.27 11.45
N LYS A 156 -32.10 28.05 12.53
CA LYS A 156 -31.85 29.48 12.43
C LYS A 156 -30.45 29.78 12.95
N GLY A 157 -29.62 30.39 12.10
CA GLY A 157 -28.32 30.89 12.52
C GLY A 157 -27.72 31.84 11.49
N ASN A 158 -27.54 33.09 11.90
CA ASN A 158 -26.27 33.76 11.73
C ASN A 158 -25.48 33.51 13.05
N CYS A 159 -24.15 33.50 13.03
CA CYS A 159 -23.19 33.39 14.18
C CYS A 159 -22.34 32.11 14.29
N ASP A 160 -21.01 32.32 14.36
CA ASP A 160 -20.01 31.74 15.27
C ASP A 160 -19.96 30.21 15.50
N ASN A 161 -20.06 29.43 14.42
CA ASN A 161 -19.64 28.02 14.37
C ASN A 161 -20.31 27.05 15.38
N THR A 162 -21.45 27.39 15.98
CA THR A 162 -22.10 26.53 16.98
C THR A 162 -23.48 26.09 16.53
N LEU A 163 -23.71 24.76 16.41
CA LEU A 163 -25.00 24.17 16.09
C LEU A 163 -25.69 23.69 17.38
N VAL A 164 -26.90 24.19 17.66
CA VAL A 164 -27.71 23.78 18.82
C VAL A 164 -29.01 23.14 18.36
N ILE A 165 -29.24 21.88 18.74
CA ILE A 165 -30.50 21.17 18.48
C ILE A 165 -31.30 21.14 19.77
N LYS A 166 -32.56 21.61 19.75
CA LYS A 166 -33.48 21.57 20.90
C LYS A 166 -34.72 20.76 20.56
N ASN A 167 -35.09 19.84 21.43
CA ASN A 167 -36.40 19.20 21.41
C ASN A 167 -37.42 20.11 22.11
N THR A 168 -38.51 20.44 21.44
CA THR A 168 -39.55 21.36 21.98
C THR A 168 -40.81 20.63 22.44
N ASN A 169 -40.85 19.30 22.41
CA ASN A 169 -42.01 18.57 22.93
C ASN A 169 -42.09 18.65 24.46
N THR A 170 -43.30 18.94 24.95
CA THR A 170 -43.61 19.23 26.36
C THR A 170 -44.11 18.02 27.15
N GLU A 171 -44.10 16.80 26.57
CA GLU A 171 -44.57 15.61 27.27
C GLU A 171 -43.46 14.55 27.35
N GLU A 172 -43.31 13.98 28.55
CA GLU A 172 -42.29 13.00 28.94
C GLU A 172 -42.36 11.75 28.06
N ALA A 173 -41.50 11.68 27.05
CA ALA A 173 -41.21 10.43 26.35
C ALA A 173 -39.96 9.81 26.97
N GLU A 174 -40.11 8.64 27.60
CA GLU A 174 -38.97 7.82 28.03
C GLU A 174 -38.33 7.19 26.78
N GLU A 175 -37.20 7.77 26.39
CA GLU A 175 -36.30 7.37 25.31
C GLU A 175 -36.86 7.33 23.88
N VAL A 176 -36.33 8.24 23.04
CA VAL A 176 -36.49 8.21 21.59
C VAL A 176 -35.10 8.11 20.97
N GLU A 177 -34.79 6.99 20.32
CA GLU A 177 -33.56 6.84 19.52
C GLU A 177 -33.79 7.47 18.13
N LEU A 178 -33.15 8.60 17.87
CA LEU A 178 -33.15 9.27 16.57
C LEU A 178 -31.90 8.91 15.79
N LYS A 179 -32.06 8.21 14.66
CA LYS A 179 -31.00 8.04 13.67
C LYS A 179 -31.18 9.04 12.53
N MET A 180 -30.26 9.98 12.43
CA MET A 180 -30.19 10.94 11.33
C MET A 180 -28.86 10.77 10.60
N ASP A 181 -28.94 10.53 9.28
CA ASP A 181 -27.79 10.63 8.38
C ASP A 181 -27.94 11.92 7.56
N GLY A 182 -26.99 12.84 7.69
CA GLY A 182 -26.98 14.10 6.95
C GLY A 182 -25.58 14.70 6.86
N THR A 183 -25.29 15.41 5.77
CA THR A 183 -24.01 16.10 5.56
C THR A 183 -24.23 17.60 5.65
N VAL A 184 -23.58 18.27 6.61
CA VAL A 184 -23.63 19.73 6.78
C VAL A 184 -22.27 20.31 6.38
N PHE A 185 -22.27 21.27 5.46
CA PHE A 185 -21.07 22.01 5.08
C PHE A 185 -20.96 23.27 5.94
N LEU A 186 -19.96 23.33 6.81
CA LEU A 186 -19.62 24.53 7.58
C LEU A 186 -18.30 25.10 7.05
N GLY A 187 -18.26 26.43 6.83
CA GLY A 187 -17.13 27.14 6.23
C GLY A 187 -15.85 27.17 7.08
N SER A 188 -15.89 26.67 8.31
CA SER A 188 -14.74 26.51 9.19
C SER A 188 -14.86 25.29 10.09
N LYS A 189 -13.71 24.73 10.49
CA LYS A 189 -13.55 23.48 11.24
C LYS A 189 -14.27 23.55 12.60
N PRO A 190 -15.35 22.78 12.83
CA PRO A 190 -16.04 22.81 14.12
C PRO A 190 -15.23 22.05 15.18
N GLU A 191 -15.24 22.57 16.41
CA GLU A 191 -14.77 21.83 17.59
C GLU A 191 -15.91 20.93 18.09
N LEU A 192 -15.65 19.63 18.14
CA LEU A 192 -16.62 18.61 18.54
C LEU A 192 -16.23 18.08 19.92
N LEU A 193 -17.08 18.32 20.92
CA LEU A 193 -17.01 17.68 22.23
C LEU A 193 -17.99 16.50 22.25
N PHE A 194 -17.50 15.26 22.36
CA PHE A 194 -18.35 14.08 22.51
C PHE A 194 -17.77 13.04 23.49
N SER A 195 -18.68 12.43 24.25
CA SER A 195 -18.53 11.08 24.82
C SER A 195 -19.50 10.12 24.09
N ASP A 196 -19.03 8.90 23.85
CA ASP A 196 -19.78 7.69 23.49
C ASP A 196 -20.50 7.60 22.13
N ILE A 197 -19.73 7.57 21.02
CA ILE A 197 -20.17 6.91 19.78
C ILE A 197 -19.05 6.07 19.18
N THR A 198 -19.36 4.82 18.83
CA THR A 198 -18.49 3.95 18.03
C THR A 198 -18.86 4.08 16.55
N ALA A 199 -17.95 4.59 15.73
CA ALA A 199 -18.13 4.66 14.28
C ALA A 199 -17.67 3.35 13.62
N THR A 200 -18.49 2.80 12.71
CA THR A 200 -18.04 1.80 11.72
C THR A 200 -18.06 2.43 10.33
N PRO A 201 -16.99 2.27 9.53
CA PRO A 201 -16.92 2.90 8.22
C PRO A 201 -17.69 2.09 7.17
N VAL A 202 -18.60 2.75 6.45
CA VAL A 202 -19.12 2.29 5.16
C VAL A 202 -18.81 3.33 4.09
N SER A 203 -17.88 3.01 3.21
CA SER A 203 -18.13 2.91 1.76
C SER A 203 -16.81 2.74 1.01
N SER A 204 -16.74 1.66 0.23
CA SER A 204 -15.65 1.33 -0.67
C SER A 204 -15.74 2.21 -1.92
N HIS A 205 -15.15 3.40 -1.88
CA HIS A 205 -14.79 4.15 -3.08
C HIS A 205 -13.49 3.58 -3.67
N ASN A 206 -13.37 3.59 -5.00
CA ASN A 206 -12.23 3.05 -5.76
C ASN A 206 -10.92 3.79 -5.38
N ILE A 207 -10.21 3.24 -4.40
CA ILE A 207 -8.96 3.78 -3.80
C ILE A 207 -7.84 4.04 -4.85
N TYR A 208 -7.93 3.43 -6.03
CA TYR A 208 -6.88 3.50 -7.04
C TYR A 208 -6.74 4.84 -7.76
N GLU A 209 -7.75 5.72 -7.72
CA GLU A 209 -7.62 7.07 -8.31
C GLU A 209 -7.22 8.14 -7.28
N THR A 210 -7.37 7.86 -5.98
CA THR A 210 -7.16 8.85 -4.91
C THR A 210 -5.92 8.58 -4.06
N LEU A 211 -5.32 7.38 -4.08
CA LEU A 211 -4.09 7.09 -3.32
C LEU A 211 -2.87 6.90 -4.25
N ARG A 212 -2.38 8.00 -4.82
CA ARG A 212 -0.95 8.26 -4.67
C ARG A 212 -0.83 8.86 -3.27
N THR A 213 -0.24 8.13 -2.33
CA THR A 213 0.13 8.69 -1.04
C THR A 213 0.79 10.04 -1.27
N TYR A 214 0.22 11.09 -0.69
CA TYR A 214 0.76 12.43 -0.73
C TYR A 214 2.17 12.41 -0.19
N ASP A 215 3.13 12.38 -1.10
CA ASP A 215 4.54 12.45 -0.78
C ASP A 215 4.85 13.94 -0.72
N THR A 216 5.00 14.47 0.50
CA THR A 216 5.39 15.86 0.75
C THR A 216 6.87 16.07 0.41
N ARG A 217 7.31 15.60 -0.76
CA ARG A 217 8.67 15.82 -1.25
C ARG A 217 8.83 17.29 -1.53
N GLU A 218 9.85 17.89 -0.93
CA GLU A 218 10.30 19.23 -1.28
C GLU A 218 10.90 19.16 -2.69
N ALA A 219 10.14 19.58 -3.69
CA ALA A 219 10.66 19.75 -5.04
C ALA A 219 11.67 20.91 -5.01
N VAL A 220 12.90 20.70 -5.48
CA VAL A 220 13.93 21.74 -5.53
C VAL A 220 14.13 22.17 -6.98
N CYS A 221 14.11 23.48 -7.24
CA CYS A 221 14.44 23.98 -8.57
C CYS A 221 15.94 23.79 -8.85
N LEU A 222 16.30 22.96 -9.84
CA LEU A 222 17.71 22.68 -10.21
C LEU A 222 18.50 23.93 -10.63
N GLN A 223 17.81 24.99 -11.08
CA GLN A 223 18.45 26.21 -11.56
C GLN A 223 18.76 27.23 -10.45
N CYS A 224 17.98 27.26 -9.36
CA CYS A 224 18.17 28.24 -8.30
C CYS A 224 18.32 27.64 -6.90
N GLY A 225 18.19 26.33 -6.75
CA GLY A 225 18.33 25.60 -5.48
C GLY A 225 17.25 25.88 -4.45
N LYS A 226 16.22 26.68 -4.79
CA LYS A 226 15.14 27.06 -3.86
C LYS A 226 14.01 26.04 -3.88
N ILE A 227 13.47 25.76 -2.69
CA ILE A 227 12.22 25.03 -2.47
C ILE A 227 11.07 26.03 -2.68
N PRO A 228 10.08 25.75 -3.55
CA PRO A 228 8.90 26.60 -3.69
C PRO A 228 8.16 26.71 -2.36
N ASN A 229 7.80 27.93 -1.94
CA ASN A 229 7.02 28.13 -0.71
C ASN A 229 5.66 27.39 -0.83
N HIS A 230 5.46 26.40 0.04
CA HIS A 230 4.37 25.42 -0.03
C HIS A 230 3.02 25.91 0.54
N THR A 231 2.86 27.19 0.86
CA THR A 231 1.65 27.70 1.52
C THR A 231 0.48 27.93 0.57
N ASP A 232 0.70 28.05 -0.74
CA ASP A 232 -0.35 28.52 -1.67
C ASP A 232 -0.60 27.64 -2.91
N TYR A 233 0.16 26.54 -3.12
CA TYR A 233 -0.04 25.66 -4.29
C TYR A 233 0.25 24.17 -4.03
N PRO A 234 -0.58 23.25 -4.53
CA PRO A 234 -0.36 21.82 -4.37
C PRO A 234 0.78 21.29 -5.25
N ILE A 235 1.48 20.28 -4.70
CA ILE A 235 2.63 19.58 -5.26
C ILE A 235 2.33 19.05 -6.67
N ILE A 236 3.27 19.24 -7.60
CA ILE A 236 3.24 18.70 -8.97
C ILE A 236 2.90 17.19 -8.90
N GLY A 237 1.73 16.83 -9.44
CA GLY A 237 1.25 15.44 -9.51
C GLY A 237 -0.10 15.16 -8.85
N GLN A 238 -0.78 16.16 -8.28
CA GLN A 238 -2.19 16.02 -7.90
C GLN A 238 -3.09 16.13 -9.14
N ASN A 239 -4.20 15.37 -9.20
CA ASN A 239 -5.16 15.45 -10.33
C ASN A 239 -5.74 16.87 -10.51
N GLU A 240 -5.70 17.71 -9.47
CA GLU A 240 -6.08 19.13 -9.51
C GLU A 240 -5.02 20.03 -10.17
N CYS A 241 -3.75 19.59 -10.26
CA CYS A 241 -2.68 20.32 -10.96
C CYS A 241 -2.89 20.44 -12.48
N LEU A 242 -3.81 19.65 -13.07
CA LEU A 242 -4.15 19.79 -14.50
C LEU A 242 -4.78 21.14 -14.85
N LYS A 243 -5.30 21.90 -13.86
CA LYS A 243 -5.80 23.27 -14.04
C LYS A 243 -4.70 24.33 -14.15
N TYR A 244 -3.52 24.12 -13.57
CA TYR A 244 -2.45 25.12 -13.49
C TYR A 244 -1.18 24.64 -14.21
N LYS A 245 -1.22 24.62 -15.55
CA LYS A 245 -0.11 24.20 -16.44
C LYS A 245 1.00 25.25 -16.57
N SER A 246 1.48 25.85 -15.49
CA SER A 246 2.73 26.62 -15.56
C SER A 246 3.89 25.68 -15.29
N ASN A 247 4.67 25.38 -16.34
CA ASN A 247 5.94 24.69 -16.24
C ASN A 247 7.08 25.65 -15.85
N LEU A 248 6.80 26.74 -15.14
CA LEU A 248 7.79 27.76 -14.76
C LEU A 248 8.02 27.74 -13.25
N CYS A 249 9.28 27.84 -12.83
CA CYS A 249 9.60 28.02 -11.42
C CYS A 249 9.09 29.37 -10.93
N VAL A 250 8.33 29.39 -9.82
CA VAL A 250 7.78 30.64 -9.23
C VAL A 250 8.86 31.64 -8.80
N HIS A 251 10.08 31.20 -8.54
CA HIS A 251 11.17 32.06 -8.09
C HIS A 251 12.05 32.62 -9.21
N CYS A 252 12.21 31.90 -10.32
CA CYS A 252 13.12 32.32 -11.39
C CYS A 252 12.49 32.37 -12.78
N VAL A 253 11.20 32.02 -12.91
CA VAL A 253 10.40 32.07 -14.14
C VAL A 253 10.98 31.22 -15.28
N LYS A 254 12.01 30.41 -14.99
CA LYS A 254 12.59 29.48 -15.95
C LYS A 254 11.69 28.26 -16.10
N GLN A 255 11.64 27.75 -17.32
CA GLN A 255 10.97 26.50 -17.65
C GLN A 255 11.61 25.38 -16.81
N LEU A 256 10.81 24.77 -15.95
CA LEU A 256 11.13 23.51 -15.32
C LEU A 256 11.28 22.50 -16.47
N GLU A 257 12.51 22.11 -16.72
CA GLU A 257 12.80 21.00 -17.63
C GLU A 257 11.95 19.80 -17.20
N LYS A 258 11.45 19.02 -18.17
CA LYS A 258 10.51 17.89 -17.97
C LYS A 258 11.00 16.81 -16.99
N GLU A 259 12.22 16.92 -16.49
CA GLU A 259 12.87 15.98 -15.58
C GLU A 259 12.95 16.59 -14.18
N ALA A 260 11.79 16.74 -13.53
CA ALA A 260 11.77 17.08 -12.12
C ALA A 260 12.44 15.95 -11.33
N LYS A 261 13.62 16.24 -10.76
CA LYS A 261 14.34 15.32 -9.88
C LYS A 261 13.92 15.53 -8.43
N THR A 262 13.85 14.46 -7.66
CA THR A 262 13.56 14.47 -6.23
C THR A 262 14.78 13.99 -5.46
N LEU A 263 15.01 14.55 -4.28
CA LEU A 263 16.00 13.98 -3.36
C LEU A 263 15.49 12.65 -2.80
N CYS A 264 16.40 11.73 -2.53
CA CYS A 264 16.08 10.50 -1.79
C CYS A 264 15.50 10.84 -0.40
N LYS A 265 14.47 10.11 0.07
CA LYS A 265 13.92 10.25 1.43
C LYS A 265 14.98 10.17 2.55
N ASN A 266 16.09 9.47 2.31
CA ASN A 266 17.20 9.34 3.26
C ASN A 266 18.26 10.45 3.12
N HIS A 267 17.93 11.58 2.48
CA HIS A 267 18.87 12.68 2.30
C HIS A 267 19.44 13.19 3.63
N LYS A 268 18.58 13.34 4.64
CA LYS A 268 18.96 13.72 6.01
C LYS A 268 19.90 12.72 6.70
N LYS A 269 19.96 11.48 6.21
CA LYS A 269 20.87 10.42 6.71
C LYS A 269 22.19 10.33 5.92
N GLY A 270 22.37 11.19 4.92
CA GLY A 270 23.60 11.25 4.14
C GLY A 270 23.46 10.83 2.68
N CYS A 271 22.27 10.40 2.23
CA CYS A 271 22.06 10.09 0.81
C CYS A 271 22.07 11.36 -0.05
N ARG A 272 23.00 11.48 -0.99
CA ARG A 272 23.09 12.68 -1.86
C ARG A 272 22.48 12.47 -3.25
N GLU A 273 21.84 11.34 -3.49
CA GLU A 273 21.26 11.03 -4.79
C GLU A 273 20.04 11.90 -5.09
N THR A 274 19.99 12.39 -6.32
CA THR A 274 18.87 13.12 -6.91
C THR A 274 18.31 12.25 -8.04
N LEU A 275 17.04 11.90 -7.95
CA LEU A 275 16.43 10.80 -8.68
C LEU A 275 15.24 11.30 -9.49
N ASP A 276 15.00 10.71 -10.64
CA ASP A 276 13.75 10.95 -11.37
C ASP A 276 12.58 10.31 -10.60
N PHE A 277 11.37 10.82 -10.79
CA PHE A 277 10.21 10.36 -10.03
C PHE A 277 9.99 8.83 -10.14
N ASP A 278 10.23 8.27 -11.34
CA ASP A 278 10.07 6.84 -11.62
C ASP A 278 11.19 5.98 -10.99
N SER A 279 12.40 6.52 -10.81
CA SER A 279 13.54 5.82 -10.21
C SER A 279 13.64 6.00 -8.70
N ALA A 280 13.00 7.05 -8.15
CA ALA A 280 13.03 7.37 -6.72
C ALA A 280 12.59 6.20 -5.84
N HIS A 281 11.46 5.56 -6.17
CA HIS A 281 10.97 4.43 -5.38
C HIS A 281 11.96 3.26 -5.36
N ASN A 282 12.52 2.90 -6.53
CA ASN A 282 13.47 1.80 -6.64
C ASN A 282 14.78 2.09 -5.90
N HIS A 283 15.30 3.31 -5.99
CA HIS A 283 16.46 3.72 -5.19
C HIS A 283 16.13 3.65 -3.70
N GLU A 284 15.00 4.22 -3.27
CA GLU A 284 14.64 4.32 -1.86
C GLU A 284 14.36 2.97 -1.20
N THR A 285 13.98 1.93 -1.94
CA THR A 285 13.91 0.56 -1.43
C THR A 285 15.27 -0.09 -1.25
N ASN A 286 16.29 0.43 -1.96
CA ASN A 286 17.63 -0.13 -2.04
C ASN A 286 18.72 0.78 -1.44
N CYS A 287 18.34 1.93 -0.90
CA CYS A 287 19.25 2.94 -0.40
C CYS A 287 20.08 2.39 0.77
N GLN A 288 21.40 2.53 0.74
CA GLN A 288 22.28 2.10 1.83
C GLN A 288 22.04 2.86 3.14
N PHE A 289 21.40 4.03 3.06
CA PHE A 289 21.02 4.87 4.19
C PHE A 289 19.61 4.57 4.73
N ASN A 290 18.92 3.54 4.22
CA ASN A 290 17.74 3.01 4.88
C ASN A 290 18.08 2.46 6.26
N ASP A 291 17.07 2.41 7.13
CA ASP A 291 17.17 1.68 8.38
C ASP A 291 16.94 0.19 8.12
N TYR A 292 17.90 -0.63 8.51
CA TYR A 292 17.86 -2.09 8.46
C TYR A 292 17.81 -2.64 9.88
N LYS A 293 16.79 -3.46 10.16
CA LYS A 293 16.70 -4.22 11.42
C LYS A 293 17.84 -5.24 11.47
N CYS A 294 18.42 -5.43 12.65
CA CYS A 294 19.31 -6.55 12.89
C CYS A 294 18.62 -7.88 12.55
N ILE A 295 19.36 -8.75 11.86
CA ILE A 295 18.84 -10.02 11.33
C ILE A 295 18.92 -11.17 12.34
N LEU A 296 19.59 -10.96 13.47
CA LEU A 296 19.73 -11.91 14.56
C LEU A 296 18.68 -11.60 15.62
N GLU A 297 17.80 -12.54 15.90
CA GLU A 297 16.80 -12.41 16.97
C GLU A 297 17.42 -12.85 18.31
N PRO A 298 17.12 -12.18 19.44
CA PRO A 298 16.08 -11.17 19.64
C PRO A 298 16.57 -9.71 19.49
N CYS A 299 17.64 -9.44 18.71
CA CYS A 299 18.19 -8.10 18.59
C CYS A 299 17.22 -7.13 17.88
N ASN A 300 16.93 -6.01 18.54
CA ASN A 300 15.99 -5.00 18.04
C ASN A 300 16.68 -3.74 17.51
N VAL A 301 18.01 -3.76 17.33
CA VAL A 301 18.74 -2.63 16.76
C VAL A 301 18.29 -2.40 15.32
N ASN A 302 18.03 -1.13 15.00
CA ASN A 302 17.70 -0.69 13.65
C ASN A 302 18.62 0.49 13.30
N SER A 303 19.37 0.38 12.21
CA SER A 303 20.33 1.42 11.82
C SER A 303 20.65 1.39 10.33
N THR A 304 21.47 2.34 9.87
CA THR A 304 21.98 2.34 8.49
C THR A 304 22.79 1.07 8.21
N LEU A 305 22.94 0.68 6.94
CA LEU A 305 23.71 -0.52 6.60
C LEU A 305 25.15 -0.46 7.11
N PHE A 306 25.77 0.73 7.12
CA PHE A 306 27.12 0.93 7.65
C PHE A 306 27.17 0.62 9.16
N ASN A 307 26.32 1.29 9.95
CA ASN A 307 26.26 1.08 11.39
C ASN A 307 25.85 -0.34 11.77
N LEU A 308 24.96 -0.96 10.97
CA LEU A 308 24.52 -2.33 11.18
C LEU A 308 25.67 -3.34 11.02
N LYS A 309 26.60 -3.10 10.07
CA LYS A 309 27.80 -3.93 9.90
C LYS A 309 28.71 -3.86 11.12
N GLU A 310 28.88 -2.68 11.71
CA GLU A 310 29.67 -2.51 12.94
C GLU A 310 28.98 -3.16 14.13
N HIS A 311 27.68 -2.93 14.30
CA HIS A 311 26.86 -3.54 15.34
C HIS A 311 26.95 -5.08 15.33
N ILE A 312 26.73 -5.72 14.17
CA ILE A 312 26.78 -7.19 14.08
C ILE A 312 28.18 -7.72 14.40
N LYS A 313 29.24 -7.04 13.98
CA LYS A 313 30.61 -7.45 14.29
C LYS A 313 30.93 -7.36 15.78
N ASN A 314 30.47 -6.31 16.45
CA ASN A 314 30.84 -6.03 17.83
C ASN A 314 29.95 -6.82 18.81
N GLU A 315 28.64 -6.79 18.60
CA GLU A 315 27.65 -7.34 19.52
C GLU A 315 27.31 -8.81 19.24
N HIS A 316 27.55 -9.30 18.01
CA HIS A 316 27.19 -10.66 17.58
C HIS A 316 28.38 -11.46 17.02
N SER A 317 29.61 -11.13 17.43
CA SER A 317 30.84 -11.79 16.94
C SER A 317 30.85 -13.31 17.08
N SER A 318 30.17 -13.87 18.09
CA SER A 318 30.08 -15.31 18.35
C SER A 318 29.05 -16.04 17.47
N GLU A 319 28.12 -15.31 16.85
CA GLU A 319 26.99 -15.85 16.08
C GLU A 319 27.20 -15.74 14.55
N ILE A 320 28.33 -15.15 14.12
CA ILE A 320 28.61 -14.88 12.71
C ILE A 320 29.81 -15.68 12.19
N PHE A 321 29.72 -16.09 10.92
CA PHE A 321 30.84 -16.66 10.18
C PHE A 321 31.64 -15.55 9.48
N LEU A 322 32.90 -15.34 9.86
CA LEU A 322 33.82 -14.35 9.26
C LEU A 322 34.61 -14.91 8.06
N THR A 323 33.95 -15.71 7.22
CA THR A 323 34.57 -16.40 6.08
C THR A 323 33.58 -16.45 4.92
N ASN A 324 34.07 -16.48 3.69
CA ASN A 324 33.23 -16.71 2.51
C ASN A 324 32.97 -18.20 2.26
N GLU A 325 33.65 -19.10 2.99
CA GLU A 325 33.49 -20.55 2.89
C GLU A 325 33.46 -21.18 4.29
N PHE A 326 32.43 -21.95 4.59
CA PHE A 326 32.26 -22.60 5.90
C PHE A 326 31.48 -23.90 5.76
N ASN A 327 31.69 -24.81 6.73
CA ASN A 327 30.94 -26.04 6.81
C ASN A 327 29.74 -25.87 7.76
N LYS A 328 28.59 -26.40 7.35
CA LYS A 328 27.37 -26.45 8.15
C LYS A 328 26.79 -27.86 8.10
N ARG A 329 26.48 -28.39 9.27
CA ARG A 329 25.76 -29.67 9.40
C ARG A 329 24.27 -29.44 9.16
N LEU A 330 23.73 -30.03 8.10
CA LEU A 330 22.30 -30.00 7.79
C LEU A 330 21.57 -31.01 8.68
N THR A 331 20.57 -30.55 9.42
CA THR A 331 19.82 -31.35 10.39
C THR A 331 18.33 -31.40 10.04
N SER A 332 17.52 -32.15 10.78
CA SER A 332 16.05 -32.15 10.60
C SER A 332 15.34 -30.96 11.28
N LYS A 333 16.02 -29.82 11.44
CA LYS A 333 15.48 -28.59 12.03
C LYS A 333 15.91 -27.39 11.19
N ASP A 334 14.99 -26.46 11.01
CA ASP A 334 15.29 -25.17 10.38
C ASP A 334 16.37 -24.43 11.16
N ASP A 335 17.17 -23.66 10.45
CA ASP A 335 18.30 -22.94 11.02
C ASP A 335 18.52 -21.61 10.30
N VAL A 336 18.98 -20.61 11.04
CA VAL A 336 19.31 -19.28 10.52
C VAL A 336 20.69 -18.92 11.02
N PHE A 337 21.55 -18.49 10.11
CA PHE A 337 22.89 -18.07 10.47
C PHE A 337 23.35 -16.92 9.58
N VAL A 338 24.36 -16.21 10.06
CA VAL A 338 24.82 -14.97 9.44
C VAL A 338 26.27 -15.13 9.03
N VAL A 339 26.54 -14.69 7.80
CA VAL A 339 27.88 -14.73 7.22
C VAL A 339 28.31 -13.31 6.93
N PHE A 340 29.49 -12.94 7.43
CA PHE A 340 30.13 -11.67 7.12
C PHE A 340 31.34 -11.93 6.23
N CYS A 341 31.22 -11.62 4.94
CA CYS A 341 32.31 -11.78 3.99
C CYS A 341 32.31 -10.67 2.93
N TYR A 342 33.46 -10.40 2.32
CA TYR A 342 33.64 -9.31 1.35
C TYR A 342 33.17 -7.93 1.86
N GLY A 343 33.24 -7.69 3.18
CA GLY A 343 32.73 -6.46 3.80
C GLY A 343 31.20 -6.34 3.85
N ASN A 344 30.46 -7.43 3.61
CA ASN A 344 29.01 -7.47 3.52
C ASN A 344 28.39 -8.52 4.43
N ILE A 345 27.09 -8.37 4.70
CA ILE A 345 26.31 -9.26 5.56
C ILE A 345 25.39 -10.11 4.68
N PHE A 346 25.37 -11.40 4.95
CA PHE A 346 24.49 -12.36 4.30
C PHE A 346 23.70 -13.14 5.34
N LYS A 347 22.37 -13.14 5.23
CA LYS A 347 21.49 -13.99 6.01
C LYS A 347 21.31 -15.31 5.27
N CYS A 348 21.73 -16.40 5.87
CA CYS A 348 21.53 -17.73 5.35
C CYS A 348 20.39 -18.40 6.10
N VAL A 349 19.44 -18.95 5.37
CA VAL A 349 18.31 -19.67 5.95
C VAL A 349 18.27 -21.08 5.39
N TYR A 350 18.15 -22.04 6.30
CA TYR A 350 18.02 -23.45 6.02
C TYR A 350 16.62 -23.90 6.43
N PHE A 351 15.87 -24.45 5.48
CA PHE A 351 14.55 -25.03 5.69
C PHE A 351 14.59 -26.54 5.49
N TYR A 352 14.08 -27.27 6.47
CA TYR A 352 13.90 -28.71 6.41
C TYR A 352 12.45 -29.06 6.08
N TYR A 353 12.23 -29.70 4.93
CA TYR A 353 10.95 -30.29 4.57
C TYR A 353 11.03 -31.82 4.66
N LYS A 354 9.86 -32.47 4.61
CA LYS A 354 9.78 -33.94 4.71
C LYS A 354 10.52 -34.65 3.57
N SER A 355 10.43 -34.11 2.35
CA SER A 355 10.96 -34.71 1.12
C SER A 355 12.27 -34.07 0.64
N PHE A 356 12.52 -32.80 0.95
CA PHE A 356 13.71 -32.08 0.51
C PHE A 356 14.18 -31.08 1.56
N VAL A 357 15.34 -30.48 1.33
CA VAL A 357 15.81 -29.32 2.09
C VAL A 357 16.08 -28.15 1.15
N GLU A 358 15.96 -26.94 1.67
CA GLU A 358 16.19 -25.72 0.92
C GLU A 358 17.17 -24.81 1.68
N LEU A 359 18.16 -24.28 0.96
CA LEU A 359 19.05 -23.25 1.46
C LEU A 359 18.85 -21.98 0.64
N THR A 360 18.68 -20.86 1.32
CA THR A 360 18.65 -19.53 0.71
C THR A 360 19.73 -18.65 1.34
N VAL A 361 20.34 -17.80 0.51
CA VAL A 361 21.29 -16.78 0.96
C VAL A 361 20.79 -15.43 0.50
N THR A 362 20.53 -14.56 1.47
CA THR A 362 20.01 -13.21 1.26
C THR A 362 21.10 -12.20 1.55
N TYR A 363 21.40 -11.34 0.58
CA TYR A 363 22.28 -10.18 0.75
C TYR A 363 21.53 -9.06 1.50
N ILE A 364 22.14 -8.53 2.56
CA ILE A 364 21.61 -7.40 3.30
C ILE A 364 22.20 -6.10 2.73
N GLY A 365 21.42 -5.43 1.87
CA GLY A 365 21.78 -4.18 1.22
C GLY A 365 20.93 -3.91 -0.02
N SER A 366 21.49 -3.18 -1.00
CA SER A 366 20.79 -2.85 -2.25
C SER A 366 20.61 -4.07 -3.17
N SER A 367 19.57 -4.04 -4.02
CA SER A 367 19.36 -5.05 -5.07
C SER A 367 20.50 -5.09 -6.08
N ASP A 368 21.08 -3.93 -6.38
CA ASP A 368 22.10 -3.76 -7.40
C ASP A 368 23.45 -4.35 -6.97
N GLU A 369 23.71 -4.38 -5.66
CA GLU A 369 24.86 -5.12 -5.11
C GLU A 369 24.57 -6.61 -4.97
N ALA A 370 23.33 -7.00 -4.62
CA ALA A 370 22.95 -8.41 -4.45
C ALA A 370 23.24 -9.25 -5.70
N VAL A 371 23.00 -8.71 -6.90
CA VAL A 371 23.22 -9.42 -8.18
C VAL A 371 24.68 -9.77 -8.46
N LYS A 372 25.63 -9.16 -7.73
CA LYS A 372 27.06 -9.47 -7.83
C LYS A 372 27.44 -10.74 -7.08
N PHE A 373 26.55 -11.26 -6.23
CA PHE A 373 26.84 -12.40 -5.38
C PHE A 373 26.09 -13.66 -5.79
N PHE A 374 26.79 -14.78 -5.69
CA PHE A 374 26.25 -16.13 -5.83
C PHE A 374 26.61 -16.91 -4.58
N TYR A 375 25.87 -17.98 -4.34
CA TYR A 375 26.27 -18.97 -3.35
C TYR A 375 26.25 -20.36 -3.97
N GLU A 376 27.16 -21.18 -3.48
CA GLU A 376 27.36 -22.57 -3.88
C GLU A 376 27.25 -23.44 -2.63
N VAL A 377 26.47 -24.51 -2.72
CA VAL A 377 26.31 -25.50 -1.65
C VAL A 377 26.86 -26.82 -2.17
N ILE A 378 27.91 -27.28 -1.51
CA ILE A 378 28.66 -28.50 -1.84
C ILE A 378 28.37 -29.51 -0.74
N VAL A 379 27.86 -30.68 -1.10
CA VAL A 379 27.55 -31.75 -0.16
C VAL A 379 28.37 -32.98 -0.54
N ASN A 380 29.11 -33.54 0.42
CA ASN A 380 29.88 -34.76 0.23
C ASN A 380 29.18 -35.95 0.89
N ILE A 381 28.80 -36.93 0.10
CA ILE A 381 28.01 -38.09 0.53
C ILE A 381 28.72 -39.34 0.04
N LYS A 382 29.36 -40.06 0.96
CA LYS A 382 30.01 -41.35 0.67
C LYS A 382 30.96 -41.31 -0.54
N GLY A 383 31.68 -40.20 -0.73
CA GLY A 383 32.61 -40.00 -1.84
C GLY A 383 32.01 -39.38 -3.10
N TYR A 384 30.69 -39.17 -3.15
CA TYR A 384 30.04 -38.38 -4.19
C TYR A 384 29.93 -36.92 -3.74
N VAL A 385 30.26 -36.01 -4.65
CA VAL A 385 30.15 -34.56 -4.40
C VAL A 385 29.02 -34.02 -5.25
N ILE A 386 28.00 -33.46 -4.59
CA ILE A 386 26.91 -32.73 -5.24
C ILE A 386 27.17 -31.25 -5.01
N SER A 387 27.28 -30.47 -6.10
CA SER A 387 27.42 -29.01 -6.04
C SER A 387 26.26 -28.36 -6.77
N LYS A 388 25.56 -27.46 -6.08
CA LYS A 388 24.50 -26.62 -6.65
C LYS A 388 24.86 -25.16 -6.43
N ARG A 389 24.52 -24.28 -7.37
CA ARG A 389 24.81 -22.84 -7.31
C ARG A 389 23.55 -22.03 -7.60
N SER A 390 23.38 -20.92 -6.89
CA SER A 390 22.29 -19.96 -7.11
C SER A 390 22.75 -18.53 -6.84
N LYS A 391 21.96 -17.55 -7.26
CA LYS A 391 22.19 -16.13 -6.99
C LYS A 391 21.79 -15.81 -5.55
N CYS A 392 22.53 -14.93 -4.89
CA CYS A 392 22.05 -14.36 -3.64
C CYS A 392 20.81 -13.50 -3.92
N THR A 393 19.82 -13.58 -3.03
CA THR A 393 18.58 -12.81 -3.13
C THR A 393 18.74 -11.47 -2.42
N ASN A 394 17.94 -10.47 -2.78
CA ASN A 394 17.89 -9.23 -2.01
C ASN A 394 16.89 -9.40 -0.85
N LEU A 395 17.09 -8.68 0.26
CA LEU A 395 16.16 -8.66 1.39
C LEU A 395 14.68 -8.46 0.99
N ASN A 396 14.41 -7.61 0.00
CA ASN A 396 13.07 -7.33 -0.50
C ASN A 396 12.48 -8.46 -1.37
N THR A 397 13.31 -9.33 -1.96
CA THR A 397 12.89 -10.43 -2.85
C THR A 397 13.10 -11.81 -2.24
N ALA A 398 13.72 -11.92 -1.06
CA ALA A 398 14.11 -13.17 -0.43
C ALA A 398 12.98 -14.19 -0.29
N MET A 399 11.73 -13.72 -0.13
CA MET A 399 10.53 -14.56 -0.01
C MET A 399 9.97 -15.06 -1.35
N LEU A 400 10.48 -14.56 -2.47
CA LEU A 400 9.97 -14.86 -3.82
C LEU A 400 10.91 -15.75 -4.62
N ASP A 401 12.21 -15.67 -4.35
CA ASP A 401 13.24 -16.40 -5.08
C ASP A 401 13.41 -17.82 -4.55
N LYS A 402 13.56 -18.79 -5.45
CA LYS A 402 13.75 -20.21 -5.09
C LYS A 402 15.18 -20.45 -4.60
N GLY A 403 15.32 -21.12 -3.45
CA GLY A 403 16.60 -21.53 -2.91
C GLY A 403 17.24 -22.71 -3.64
N ILE A 404 18.45 -23.07 -3.24
CA ILE A 404 19.05 -24.35 -3.61
C ILE A 404 18.31 -25.44 -2.87
N THR A 405 17.76 -26.39 -3.61
CA THR A 405 17.02 -27.52 -3.06
C THR A 405 17.80 -28.82 -3.27
N PHE A 406 17.78 -29.67 -2.27
CA PHE A 406 18.27 -31.05 -2.34
C PHE A 406 17.18 -32.01 -1.92
N GLU A 407 16.86 -32.97 -2.78
CA GLU A 407 15.93 -34.04 -2.40
C GLU A 407 16.57 -34.88 -1.31
N LYS A 408 15.78 -35.33 -0.33
CA LYS A 408 16.29 -36.12 0.79
C LYS A 408 16.90 -37.44 0.31
N SER A 409 16.42 -37.98 -0.80
CA SER A 409 17.01 -39.14 -1.48
C SER A 409 18.39 -38.87 -2.09
N GLU A 410 18.72 -37.61 -2.41
CA GLU A 410 20.08 -37.23 -2.80
C GLU A 410 21.00 -37.20 -1.57
N LEU A 411 20.48 -36.75 -0.42
CA LEU A 411 21.25 -36.48 0.79
C LEU A 411 21.51 -37.71 1.67
N VAL A 412 20.53 -38.60 1.74
CA VAL A 412 20.54 -39.72 2.67
C VAL A 412 20.47 -41.01 1.86
N GLY A 413 21.50 -41.85 2.00
CA GLY A 413 21.46 -43.20 1.41
C GLY A 413 20.25 -43.96 1.96
N ALA A 414 19.65 -44.84 1.15
CA ALA A 414 18.34 -45.47 1.39
C ALA A 414 18.08 -46.08 2.80
N ALA A 415 19.12 -46.32 3.60
CA ALA A 415 19.04 -46.94 4.91
C ALA A 415 18.94 -45.95 6.11
N ASP A 416 19.36 -44.69 5.97
CA ASP A 416 19.35 -43.74 7.10
C ASP A 416 18.08 -42.87 7.05
N LYS A 417 17.42 -42.71 8.20
CA LYS A 417 16.18 -41.93 8.31
C LYS A 417 16.44 -40.50 8.74
N ARG A 418 17.59 -40.23 9.37
CA ARG A 418 17.90 -38.91 9.95
C ARG A 418 18.84 -38.16 9.03
N LEU A 419 18.47 -36.93 8.70
CA LEU A 419 19.34 -36.06 7.94
C LEU A 419 20.45 -35.53 8.86
N ASN A 420 21.68 -35.91 8.56
CA ASN A 420 22.88 -35.46 9.26
C ASN A 420 24.06 -35.45 8.27
N VAL A 421 24.09 -34.43 7.41
CA VAL A 421 25.08 -34.33 6.33
C VAL A 421 25.85 -33.02 6.47
N GLU A 422 27.16 -33.06 6.30
CA GLU A 422 28.00 -31.86 6.27
C GLU A 422 27.96 -31.25 4.87
N ALA A 423 27.61 -29.96 4.80
CA ALA A 423 27.60 -29.17 3.59
C ALA A 423 28.60 -28.03 3.71
N THR A 424 29.42 -27.82 2.69
CA THR A 424 30.26 -26.64 2.55
C THR A 424 29.48 -25.59 1.77
N ILE A 425 29.31 -24.41 2.37
CA ILE A 425 28.61 -23.27 1.77
C ILE A 425 29.65 -22.22 1.41
N ARG A 426 29.65 -21.79 0.16
CA ARG A 426 30.57 -20.78 -0.37
C ARG A 426 29.80 -19.60 -0.94
N ILE A 427 30.11 -18.39 -0.50
CA ILE A 427 29.65 -17.14 -1.09
C ILE A 427 30.71 -16.65 -2.07
N ILE A 428 30.29 -16.30 -3.29
CA ILE A 428 31.15 -15.95 -4.42
C ILE A 428 30.78 -14.55 -4.90
N ASN A 429 31.78 -13.67 -5.00
CA ASN A 429 31.63 -12.34 -5.60
C ASN A 429 32.06 -12.37 -7.08
N LYS A 430 31.14 -12.03 -7.98
CA LYS A 430 31.41 -11.85 -9.41
C LYS A 430 32.06 -10.47 -9.59
N LYS A 431 33.40 -10.44 -9.53
CA LYS A 431 34.19 -9.25 -9.85
C LYS A 431 33.94 -8.77 -11.27
#